data_AF-A0AAP5QF38-F1
#
_entry.id   AF-A0AAP5QF38-F1
#
_cell.length_a   1.000
_cell.length_b   1.000
_cell.length_c   1.000
_cell.angle_alpha   90.00
_cell.angle_beta   90.00
_cell.angle_gamma   90.00
#
_symmetry.space_group_name_H-M   'P 1'
#
loop_
_entity.id
_entity.type
_entity.pdbx_description
1 polymer ?
#
loop_
_entity_poly.entity_id
_entity_poly.type
_entity_poly.pdbx_seq_one_letter_code
_entity_poly.pdbx_strand_id
1 'polypeptide(L)'
;MEGLIDSLLIDLFLIQSPTNATDAIKTEVSVSKKKCFLHGACTFRVRYADPRETGDRPERQPTMLHSRLLRYLDEVARSGSIRGAGEKLHIAPSAINKHLLLLEEEIGEPLFERLPRGLRPTPAGEILLAHVRRTILEYRQVEAEIRDLKTLQKGEVIIATVTGLASGIASTAAASFCAHHPHIKISIRAMSGREILDALVSGEADVGLGFNLAASPQLEVLWEMDTRLGAVIAPNHALARMESIPLAYCTSYPLIFADQSMLMHGIVADTFVEAGISVEPAFRTNSIETMKRLAASSESIAFLSKFDIAEEYRQEILTYRQIRDRVFSRNVLSLVRREKVGHGLASLLLAEEIMGVLGAMSG
;
A
#
# COMPACT_ATOMS: atom_id res chain seq x y z
N MET A 1 16.60 62.60 34.27
CA MET A 1 15.40 61.87 34.73
C MET A 1 14.21 62.68 34.27
N GLU A 2 13.64 62.47 33.09
CA GLU A 2 12.60 61.44 32.82
C GLU A 2 12.83 60.67 31.50
N GLY A 3 14.01 60.80 30.89
CA GLY A 3 14.48 59.92 29.80
C GLY A 3 14.84 58.49 30.25
N LEU A 4 14.12 57.93 31.21
CA LEU A 4 14.33 56.59 31.76
C LEU A 4 13.02 55.84 32.07
N ILE A 5 11.87 56.40 31.70
CA ILE A 5 10.55 55.75 31.86
C ILE A 5 9.98 55.24 30.53
N ASP A 6 10.39 55.81 29.38
CA ASP A 6 9.91 55.35 28.07
C ASP A 6 10.60 54.08 27.54
N SER A 7 11.78 53.71 28.03
CA SER A 7 12.43 52.46 27.58
C SER A 7 11.95 51.22 28.34
N LEU A 8 11.38 51.35 29.55
CA LEU A 8 10.96 50.20 30.36
C LEU A 8 9.58 49.64 29.99
N LEU A 9 8.77 50.38 29.20
CA LEU A 9 7.45 49.89 28.74
C LEU A 9 7.49 49.27 27.34
N ILE A 10 8.57 49.47 26.58
CA ILE A 10 8.79 48.81 25.28
C ILE A 10 9.46 47.44 25.49
N ASP A 11 10.32 47.30 26.49
CA ASP A 11 11.02 46.04 26.74
C ASP A 11 10.21 44.99 27.52
N LEU A 12 9.11 45.38 28.20
CA LEU A 12 8.27 44.40 28.92
C LEU A 12 7.27 43.64 28.03
N PHE A 13 7.05 44.08 26.79
CA PHE A 13 6.17 43.38 25.84
C PHE A 13 6.92 42.39 24.92
N LEU A 14 8.26 42.41 24.94
CA LEU A 14 9.11 41.56 24.09
C LEU A 14 9.70 40.33 24.80
N ILE A 15 9.33 40.04 26.07
CA ILE A 15 9.94 38.93 26.87
C ILE A 15 9.01 37.71 27.08
N GLN A 16 7.87 37.61 26.39
CA GLN A 16 7.07 36.36 26.39
C GLN A 16 6.59 35.93 25.01
N SER A 17 7.49 35.80 24.04
CA SER A 17 7.25 34.97 22.87
C SER A 17 8.57 34.52 22.23
N PRO A 18 9.00 33.27 22.40
CA PRO A 18 9.96 32.66 21.49
C PRO A 18 9.27 32.42 20.14
N THR A 19 9.51 33.38 19.25
CA THR A 19 9.77 33.24 17.82
C THR A 19 9.75 31.83 17.22
N ASN A 20 8.94 31.67 16.16
CA ASN A 20 9.52 31.36 14.86
C ASN A 20 8.90 32.29 13.80
N ALA A 21 9.77 32.96 13.06
CA ALA A 21 9.51 34.13 12.26
C ALA A 21 9.10 33.80 10.83
N THR A 22 8.06 34.45 10.31
CA THR A 22 8.08 35.19 9.02
C THR A 22 6.77 35.95 8.85
N ASP A 23 6.76 37.22 9.25
CA ASP A 23 6.10 38.32 8.53
C ASP A 23 6.29 39.62 9.32
N ALA A 24 7.19 40.47 8.83
CA ALA A 24 7.44 41.79 9.40
C ALA A 24 6.36 42.76 8.90
N ILE A 25 5.26 42.89 9.66
CA ILE A 25 4.25 43.93 9.43
C ILE A 25 4.82 45.27 9.92
N LYS A 26 5.17 46.15 8.98
CA LYS A 26 5.55 47.54 9.30
C LYS A 26 4.36 48.23 9.97
N THR A 27 4.51 48.51 11.26
CA THR A 27 3.54 49.30 12.03
C THR A 27 4.07 50.73 12.12
N GLU A 28 3.54 51.66 11.32
CA GLU A 28 3.83 53.08 11.49
C GLU A 28 2.88 53.68 12.54
N VAL A 29 3.45 54.01 13.70
CA VAL A 29 2.76 54.75 14.76
C VAL A 29 3.02 56.25 14.55
N SER A 30 2.08 56.96 13.94
CA SER A 30 2.17 58.43 13.83
C SER A 30 1.56 59.11 15.07
N VAL A 31 2.38 59.79 15.87
CA VAL A 31 1.93 60.62 17.00
C VAL A 31 1.66 62.05 16.51
N SER A 32 0.39 62.43 16.39
CA SER A 32 0.01 63.83 16.08
C SER A 32 -0.12 64.65 17.37
N LYS A 33 0.86 65.53 17.65
CA LYS A 33 0.71 66.61 18.64
C LYS A 33 -0.25 67.67 18.11
N LYS A 34 -1.53 67.61 18.49
CA LYS A 34 -2.45 68.77 18.43
C LYS A 34 -2.99 69.08 19.83
N LYS A 35 -2.79 70.34 20.22
CA LYS A 35 -3.14 71.01 21.49
C LYS A 35 -4.36 70.40 22.23
N CYS A 36 -4.09 69.81 23.40
CA CYS A 36 -5.07 69.68 24.48
C CYS A 36 -5.23 71.03 25.18
N PHE A 37 -6.43 71.58 25.17
CA PHE A 37 -6.87 72.50 26.23
C PHE A 37 -8.10 71.87 26.89
N LEU A 38 -7.93 71.60 28.19
CA LEU A 38 -8.92 71.32 29.25
C LEU A 38 -9.84 70.08 29.14
N HIS A 39 -9.66 69.21 30.15
CA HIS A 39 -10.56 68.16 30.68
C HIS A 39 -10.86 66.92 29.80
N GLY A 40 -10.03 65.89 29.99
CA GLY A 40 -10.52 64.55 30.39
C GLY A 40 -11.16 63.63 29.34
N ALA A 41 -10.38 63.14 28.37
CA ALA A 41 -10.36 61.75 27.85
C ALA A 41 -9.59 61.70 26.51
N CYS A 42 -8.33 61.23 26.51
CA CYS A 42 -7.62 60.92 25.27
C CYS A 42 -8.03 59.52 24.80
N THR A 43 -8.85 59.44 23.75
CA THR A 43 -9.15 58.18 23.06
C THR A 43 -8.07 57.90 22.01
N PHE A 44 -7.29 56.84 22.21
CA PHE A 44 -6.37 56.32 21.19
C PHE A 44 -7.21 55.66 20.08
N ARG A 45 -7.16 56.22 18.87
CA ARG A 45 -7.79 55.63 17.69
C ARG A 45 -6.71 55.06 16.79
N VAL A 46 -6.48 53.75 16.89
CA VAL A 46 -5.66 53.01 15.94
C VAL A 46 -6.43 52.97 14.62
N ARG A 47 -5.97 53.71 13.62
CA ARG A 47 -6.46 53.53 12.25
C ARG A 47 -5.63 52.41 11.62
N TYR A 48 -6.26 51.27 11.38
CA TYR A 48 -5.74 50.31 10.41
C TYR A 48 -5.90 50.94 9.03
N ALA A 49 -4.80 51.10 8.30
CA ALA A 49 -4.86 51.44 6.89
C ALA A 49 -5.57 50.28 6.17
N ASP A 50 -6.69 50.56 5.50
CA ASP A 50 -7.38 49.58 4.66
C ASP A 50 -6.45 49.26 3.47
N PRO A 51 -6.02 48.01 3.23
CA PRO A 51 -5.14 47.66 2.13
C PRO A 51 -5.75 47.93 0.74
N ARG A 52 -7.04 48.29 0.67
CA ARG A 52 -7.77 48.53 -0.58
C ARG A 52 -7.48 49.86 -1.26
N GLU A 53 -6.73 50.78 -0.63
CA GLU A 53 -6.45 52.12 -1.18
C GLU A 53 -5.11 52.26 -1.92
N THR A 54 -4.29 51.21 -1.99
CA THR A 54 -3.05 51.24 -2.80
C THR A 54 -3.29 50.53 -4.14
N GLY A 55 -3.26 51.31 -5.21
CA GLY A 55 -3.57 50.91 -6.59
C GLY A 55 -2.50 50.05 -7.26
N ASP A 56 -1.99 49.03 -6.58
CA ASP A 56 -1.10 48.02 -7.16
C ASP A 56 -1.71 46.65 -6.93
N ARG A 57 -2.46 46.14 -7.92
CA ARG A 57 -2.96 44.77 -7.88
C ARG A 57 -1.80 43.86 -8.27
N PRO A 58 -1.29 42.97 -7.39
CA PRO A 58 -0.42 41.91 -7.86
C PRO A 58 -1.20 41.10 -8.90
N GLU A 59 -0.59 40.92 -10.06
CA GLU A 59 -1.09 40.10 -11.15
C GLU A 59 -1.48 38.74 -10.57
N ARG A 60 -2.79 38.48 -10.43
CA ARG A 60 -3.28 37.20 -9.93
C ARG A 60 -2.95 36.14 -10.98
N GLN A 61 -1.83 35.45 -10.81
CA GLN A 61 -1.59 34.19 -11.48
C GLN A 61 -2.80 33.28 -11.21
N PRO A 62 -3.54 32.82 -12.24
CA PRO A 62 -4.67 31.96 -12.02
C PRO A 62 -4.12 30.60 -11.59
N THR A 63 -4.13 30.32 -10.28
CA THR A 63 -3.97 28.98 -9.72
C THR A 63 -5.18 28.15 -10.15
N MET A 64 -5.16 27.67 -11.39
CA MET A 64 -6.12 26.69 -11.88
C MET A 64 -5.91 25.39 -11.10
N LEU A 65 -7.02 24.83 -10.61
CA LEU A 65 -7.13 23.55 -9.91
C LEU A 65 -6.13 22.48 -10.39
N HIS A 66 -5.05 22.35 -9.62
CA HIS A 66 -3.86 21.53 -9.90
C HIS A 66 -4.20 20.06 -10.20
N SER A 67 -5.25 19.49 -9.59
CA SER A 67 -5.52 18.04 -9.65
C SER A 67 -6.04 17.50 -10.98
N ARG A 68 -6.85 18.28 -11.73
CA ARG A 68 -7.44 17.81 -13.00
C ARG A 68 -6.39 17.73 -14.10
N LEU A 69 -5.53 18.74 -14.18
CA LEU A 69 -4.45 18.81 -15.16
C LEU A 69 -3.47 17.65 -15.01
N LEU A 70 -3.09 17.32 -13.77
CA LEU A 70 -2.24 16.16 -13.45
C LEU A 70 -2.85 14.84 -13.97
N ARG A 71 -4.15 14.63 -13.79
CA ARG A 71 -4.85 13.43 -14.29
C ARG A 71 -4.89 13.38 -15.82
N TYR A 72 -5.03 14.53 -16.48
CA TYR A 72 -5.05 14.60 -17.93
C TYR A 72 -3.68 14.21 -18.50
N LEU A 73 -2.60 14.72 -17.92
CA LEU A 73 -1.23 14.40 -18.31
C LEU A 73 -0.92 12.91 -18.17
N ASP A 74 -1.21 12.32 -17.01
CA ASP A 74 -0.93 10.88 -16.79
C ASP A 74 -1.74 9.99 -17.74
N GLU A 75 -3.02 10.32 -17.97
CA GLU A 75 -3.85 9.49 -18.84
C GLU A 75 -3.51 9.67 -20.33
N VAL A 76 -3.12 10.88 -20.77
CA VAL A 76 -2.61 11.12 -22.13
C VAL A 76 -1.35 10.30 -22.37
N ALA A 77 -0.43 10.25 -21.40
CA ALA A 77 0.77 9.42 -21.49
C ALA A 77 0.44 7.92 -21.52
N ARG A 78 -0.49 7.45 -20.68
CA ARG A 78 -0.93 6.04 -20.63
C ARG A 78 -1.64 5.59 -21.91
N SER A 79 -2.47 6.47 -22.47
CA SER A 79 -3.29 6.16 -23.65
C SER A 79 -2.55 6.38 -24.97
N GLY A 80 -1.38 7.03 -24.94
CA GLY A 80 -0.61 7.38 -26.15
C GLY A 80 -1.37 8.28 -27.13
N SER A 81 -2.49 8.87 -26.71
CA SER A 81 -3.34 9.72 -27.54
C SER A 81 -4.26 10.59 -26.68
N ILE A 82 -4.51 11.82 -27.14
CA ILE A 82 -5.44 12.75 -26.48
C ILE A 82 -6.88 12.24 -26.59
N ARG A 83 -7.23 11.61 -27.72
CA ARG A 83 -8.56 11.03 -27.93
C ARG A 83 -8.82 9.87 -26.95
N GLY A 84 -7.88 8.93 -26.81
CA GLY A 84 -8.04 7.81 -25.88
C GLY A 84 -8.12 8.27 -24.42
N ALA A 85 -7.37 9.31 -24.05
CA ALA A 85 -7.49 9.91 -22.73
C ALA A 85 -8.86 10.58 -22.50
N GLY A 86 -9.39 11.27 -23.52
CA GLY A 86 -10.73 11.87 -23.46
C GLY A 86 -11.84 10.83 -23.27
N GLU A 87 -11.74 9.69 -23.95
CA GLU A 87 -12.68 8.57 -23.82
C GLU A 87 -12.66 7.99 -22.39
N LYS A 88 -11.48 7.77 -21.80
CA LYS A 88 -11.35 7.24 -20.43
C LYS A 88 -11.73 8.22 -19.33
N LEU A 89 -11.47 9.51 -19.54
CA LEU A 89 -11.76 10.55 -18.55
C LEU A 89 -13.17 11.13 -18.70
N HIS A 90 -13.91 10.74 -19.75
CA HIS A 90 -15.20 11.32 -20.13
C HIS A 90 -15.14 12.84 -20.36
N ILE A 91 -14.09 13.30 -21.05
CA ILE A 91 -13.82 14.71 -21.30
C ILE A 91 -13.57 14.92 -22.80
N ALA A 92 -14.04 16.05 -23.33
CA ALA A 92 -13.80 16.43 -24.72
C ALA A 92 -12.29 16.52 -25.03
N PRO A 93 -11.80 15.84 -26.09
CA PRO A 93 -10.37 15.88 -26.46
C PRO A 93 -9.83 17.30 -26.71
N SER A 94 -10.68 18.21 -27.18
CA SER A 94 -10.34 19.63 -27.38
C SER A 94 -10.02 20.35 -26.07
N ALA A 95 -10.69 20.00 -24.97
CA ALA A 95 -10.43 20.57 -23.65
C ALA A 95 -9.09 20.09 -23.10
N ILE A 96 -8.79 18.79 -23.22
CA ILE A 96 -7.49 18.21 -22.82
C ILE A 96 -6.35 18.85 -23.62
N ASN A 97 -6.49 18.94 -24.94
CA ASN A 97 -5.48 19.55 -25.80
C ASN A 97 -5.23 21.03 -25.44
N LYS A 98 -6.28 21.80 -25.14
CA LYS A 98 -6.14 23.20 -24.72
C LYS A 98 -5.34 23.32 -23.42
N HIS A 99 -5.64 22.49 -22.43
CA HIS A 99 -4.93 22.49 -21.15
C HIS A 99 -3.46 22.06 -21.29
N LEU A 100 -3.18 21.13 -22.19
CA LEU A 100 -1.82 20.69 -22.49
C LEU A 100 -0.98 21.83 -23.07
N LEU A 101 -1.52 22.52 -24.09
CA LEU A 101 -0.84 23.64 -24.75
C LEU A 101 -0.57 24.80 -23.79
N LEU A 102 -1.53 25.12 -22.92
CA LEU A 102 -1.34 26.18 -21.91
C LEU A 102 -0.21 25.83 -20.92
N LEU A 103 -0.08 24.55 -20.57
CA LEU A 103 0.99 24.10 -19.68
C LEU A 103 2.34 24.08 -20.37
N GLU A 104 2.41 23.67 -21.64
CA GLU A 104 3.62 23.74 -22.45
C GLU A 104 4.09 25.19 -22.63
N GLU A 105 3.16 26.13 -22.80
CA GLU A 105 3.45 27.56 -22.86
C GLU A 105 3.98 28.10 -21.52
N GLU A 106 3.40 27.67 -20.39
CA GLU A 106 3.84 28.07 -19.05
C GLU A 106 5.23 27.51 -18.69
N ILE A 107 5.52 26.27 -19.08
CA ILE A 107 6.82 25.62 -18.84
C ILE A 107 7.88 26.08 -19.84
N GLY A 108 7.48 26.51 -21.04
CA GLY A 108 8.37 26.94 -22.11
C GLY A 108 8.98 25.79 -22.92
N GLU A 109 8.55 24.54 -22.69
CA GLU A 109 9.04 23.33 -23.38
C GLU A 109 7.87 22.43 -23.78
N PRO A 110 7.91 21.79 -24.98
CA PRO A 110 6.93 20.79 -25.36
C PRO A 110 7.06 19.57 -24.45
N LEU A 111 5.94 19.14 -23.88
CA LEU A 111 5.86 17.98 -23.00
C LEU A 111 5.59 16.69 -23.79
N PHE A 112 4.96 16.83 -24.97
CA PHE A 112 4.64 15.70 -25.83
C PHE A 112 5.04 15.96 -27.28
N GLU A 113 5.59 14.94 -27.93
CA GLU A 113 5.84 14.93 -29.37
C GLU A 113 4.77 14.11 -30.11
N ARG A 114 4.37 14.62 -31.28
CA ARG A 114 3.41 13.95 -32.16
C ARG A 114 4.17 13.06 -33.15
N LEU A 115 3.89 11.77 -33.09
CA LEU A 115 4.44 10.75 -33.98
C LEU A 115 3.34 10.26 -34.96
N PRO A 116 3.71 9.66 -36.10
CA PRO A 116 2.73 9.12 -37.06
C PRO A 116 1.76 8.09 -36.48
N ARG A 117 2.11 7.46 -35.34
CA ARG A 117 1.32 6.43 -34.67
C ARG A 117 0.87 6.81 -33.25
N GLY A 118 0.93 8.08 -32.87
CA GLY A 118 0.42 8.52 -31.56
C GLY A 118 1.18 9.67 -30.95
N LEU A 119 1.08 9.75 -29.63
CA LEU A 119 1.67 10.80 -28.81
C LEU A 119 2.66 10.17 -27.82
N ARG A 120 3.86 10.74 -27.70
CA ARG A 120 4.89 10.28 -26.77
C ARG A 120 5.38 11.45 -25.92
N PRO A 121 5.69 11.25 -24.62
CA PRO A 121 6.33 12.29 -23.83
C PRO A 121 7.74 12.60 -24.34
N THR A 122 8.12 13.88 -24.30
CA THR A 122 9.50 14.34 -24.50
C THR A 122 10.33 14.09 -23.22
N PRO A 123 11.66 14.31 -23.22
CA PRO A 123 12.44 14.25 -21.98
C PRO A 123 11.90 15.17 -20.88
N ALA A 124 11.46 16.38 -21.23
CA ALA A 124 10.80 17.29 -20.29
C ALA A 124 9.45 16.72 -19.79
N GLY A 125 8.68 16.12 -20.69
CA GLY A 125 7.44 15.41 -20.37
C GLY A 125 7.64 14.23 -19.42
N GLU A 126 8.70 13.44 -19.59
CA GLU A 126 9.01 12.31 -18.70
C GLU A 126 9.36 12.78 -17.28
N ILE A 127 10.15 13.86 -17.15
CA ILE A 127 10.47 14.47 -15.84
C ILE A 127 9.18 14.94 -15.15
N LEU A 128 8.32 15.66 -15.88
CA LEU A 128 7.06 16.14 -15.33
C LEU A 128 6.12 14.99 -14.96
N LEU A 129 5.99 13.97 -15.81
CA LEU A 129 5.13 12.81 -15.55
C LEU A 129 5.58 12.03 -14.32
N ALA A 130 6.89 11.92 -14.07
CA ALA A 130 7.40 11.32 -12.85
C ALA A 130 6.95 12.10 -11.61
N HIS A 131 7.00 13.44 -11.66
CA HIS A 131 6.48 14.30 -10.60
C HIS A 131 4.96 14.16 -10.46
N VAL A 132 4.20 14.28 -11.55
CA VAL A 132 2.74 14.15 -11.61
C VAL A 132 2.27 12.86 -10.93
N ARG A 133 2.89 11.73 -11.25
CA ARG A 133 2.55 10.42 -10.68
C ARG A 133 2.80 10.36 -9.18
N ARG A 134 3.93 10.94 -8.73
CA ARG A 134 4.24 11.06 -7.30
C ARG A 134 3.21 11.93 -6.59
N THR A 135 2.87 13.09 -7.15
CA THR A 135 1.90 14.03 -6.55
C THR A 135 0.49 13.44 -6.50
N ILE A 136 0.04 12.72 -7.54
CA ILE A 136 -1.26 12.02 -7.51
C ILE A 136 -1.28 10.96 -6.40
N LEU A 137 -0.19 10.23 -6.23
CA LEU A 137 -0.05 9.22 -5.19
C LEU A 137 -0.07 9.86 -3.78
N GLU A 138 0.70 10.92 -3.56
CA GLU A 138 0.73 11.69 -2.31
C GLU A 138 -0.65 12.28 -1.98
N TYR A 139 -1.36 12.81 -2.99
CA TYR A 139 -2.71 13.33 -2.80
C TYR A 139 -3.71 12.25 -2.38
N ARG A 140 -3.67 11.07 -3.03
CA ARG A 140 -4.50 9.92 -2.63
C ARG A 140 -4.19 9.46 -1.21
N GLN A 141 -2.94 9.55 -0.79
CA GLN A 141 -2.51 9.26 0.56
C GLN A 141 -3.11 10.25 1.57
N VAL A 142 -3.03 11.56 1.30
CA VAL A 142 -3.67 12.57 2.16
C VAL A 142 -5.20 12.36 2.22
N GLU A 143 -5.84 11.99 1.11
CA GLU A 143 -7.26 11.62 1.13
C GLU A 143 -7.54 10.38 1.98
N ALA A 144 -6.64 9.40 2.02
CA ALA A 144 -6.75 8.24 2.90
C ALA A 144 -6.57 8.64 4.37
N GLU A 145 -5.53 9.40 4.71
CA GLU A 145 -5.27 9.89 6.07
C GLU A 145 -6.44 10.76 6.59
N ILE A 146 -7.01 11.63 5.74
CA ILE A 146 -8.19 12.44 6.09
C ILE A 146 -9.45 11.57 6.25
N ARG A 147 -9.60 10.51 5.45
CA ARG A 147 -10.66 9.52 5.67
C ARG A 147 -10.45 8.86 7.03
N ASP A 148 -9.24 8.39 7.33
CA ASP A 148 -8.88 7.70 8.57
C ASP A 148 -9.13 8.54 9.82
N LEU A 149 -8.90 9.85 9.75
CA LEU A 149 -9.28 10.81 10.81
C LEU A 149 -10.80 10.86 11.08
N LYS A 150 -11.63 10.50 10.10
CA LYS A 150 -13.08 10.38 10.23
C LYS A 150 -13.55 8.95 10.45
N THR A 151 -12.71 7.93 10.24
CA THR A 151 -13.14 6.54 10.04
C THR A 151 -12.39 5.49 10.88
N LEU A 152 -12.44 5.62 12.20
CA LEU A 152 -12.55 4.42 13.04
C LEU A 152 -13.93 3.74 12.88
N GLN A 153 -14.79 4.23 11.97
CA GLN A 153 -16.15 3.76 11.75
C GLN A 153 -16.53 3.37 10.32
N LYS A 154 -15.73 3.60 9.25
CA LYS A 154 -16.07 3.17 7.85
C LYS A 154 -14.82 3.12 6.96
N GLY A 155 -14.10 2.00 6.94
CA GLY A 155 -12.93 1.78 6.07
C GLY A 155 -13.01 0.44 5.35
N GLU A 156 -12.25 0.26 4.27
CA GLU A 156 -12.00 -1.04 3.64
C GLU A 156 -10.50 -1.34 3.74
N VAL A 157 -10.15 -2.56 4.16
CA VAL A 157 -8.77 -3.06 4.17
C VAL A 157 -8.65 -4.24 3.22
N ILE A 158 -7.66 -4.20 2.34
CA ILE A 158 -7.45 -5.19 1.28
C ILE A 158 -6.23 -6.05 1.63
N ILE A 159 -6.47 -7.35 1.79
CA ILE A 159 -5.45 -8.38 1.97
C ILE A 159 -5.16 -9.00 0.59
N ALA A 160 -3.95 -8.83 0.07
CA ALA A 160 -3.46 -9.57 -1.08
C ALA A 160 -2.71 -10.82 -0.60
N THR A 161 -3.13 -11.99 -1.06
CA THR A 161 -2.57 -13.26 -0.56
C THR A 161 -2.60 -14.36 -1.60
N VAL A 162 -1.84 -15.43 -1.40
CA VAL A 162 -1.92 -16.62 -2.25
C VAL A 162 -3.11 -17.50 -1.85
N THR A 163 -3.63 -18.29 -2.79
CA THR A 163 -4.88 -19.05 -2.61
C THR A 163 -4.91 -19.94 -1.36
N GLY A 164 -3.81 -20.60 -1.01
CA GLY A 164 -3.74 -21.50 0.16
C GLY A 164 -3.89 -20.77 1.49
N LEU A 165 -3.37 -19.55 1.57
CA LEU A 165 -3.43 -18.72 2.76
C LEU A 165 -4.74 -17.92 2.84
N ALA A 166 -5.40 -17.68 1.70
CA ALA A 166 -6.69 -17.00 1.62
C ALA A 166 -7.78 -17.73 2.42
N SER A 167 -7.89 -19.05 2.26
CA SER A 167 -8.91 -19.87 2.90
C SER A 167 -8.63 -20.20 4.37
N GLY A 168 -7.37 -20.09 4.81
CA GLY A 168 -6.95 -20.41 6.17
C GLY A 168 -6.65 -19.17 7.01
N ILE A 169 -5.39 -18.71 6.97
CA ILE A 169 -4.90 -17.64 7.83
C ILE A 169 -5.62 -16.32 7.58
N ALA A 170 -5.75 -15.90 6.32
CA ALA A 170 -6.31 -14.59 6.00
C ALA A 170 -7.79 -14.50 6.36
N SER A 171 -8.58 -15.54 6.04
CA SER A 171 -10.01 -15.61 6.41
C SER A 171 -10.21 -15.67 7.93
N THR A 172 -9.39 -16.44 8.66
CA THR A 172 -9.45 -16.54 10.13
C THR A 172 -9.17 -15.19 10.78
N ALA A 173 -8.08 -14.54 10.38
CA ALA A 173 -7.73 -13.20 10.88
C ALA A 173 -8.80 -12.17 10.52
N ALA A 174 -9.31 -12.20 9.28
CA ALA A 174 -10.36 -11.30 8.84
C ALA A 174 -11.67 -11.48 9.63
N ALA A 175 -12.08 -12.73 9.91
CA ALA A 175 -13.29 -13.02 10.68
C ALA A 175 -13.17 -12.50 12.12
N SER A 176 -12.03 -12.76 12.78
CA SER A 176 -11.73 -12.25 14.13
C SER A 176 -11.70 -10.72 14.15
N PHE A 177 -11.02 -10.10 13.19
CA PHE A 177 -10.93 -8.65 13.08
C PHE A 177 -12.31 -8.00 12.89
N CYS A 178 -13.14 -8.52 11.97
CA CYS A 178 -14.48 -8.01 11.73
C CYS A 178 -15.39 -8.12 12.96
N ALA A 179 -15.19 -9.13 13.82
CA ALA A 179 -15.94 -9.27 15.07
C ALA A 179 -15.63 -8.12 16.06
N HIS A 180 -14.37 -7.67 16.11
CA HIS A 180 -13.94 -6.55 16.95
C HIS A 180 -14.17 -5.19 16.28
N HIS A 181 -14.25 -5.14 14.95
CA HIS A 181 -14.39 -3.92 14.16
C HIS A 181 -15.51 -4.02 13.09
N PRO A 182 -16.79 -4.06 13.50
CA PRO A 182 -17.92 -4.40 12.62
C PRO A 182 -18.21 -3.38 11.50
N HIS A 183 -17.56 -2.21 11.54
CA HIS A 183 -17.74 -1.19 10.51
C HIS A 183 -16.59 -1.11 9.49
N ILE A 184 -15.57 -1.96 9.64
CA ILE A 184 -14.48 -2.09 8.68
C ILE A 184 -14.84 -3.24 7.73
N LYS A 185 -14.70 -2.99 6.43
CA LYS A 185 -14.82 -4.02 5.40
C LYS A 185 -13.45 -4.63 5.14
N ILE A 186 -13.41 -5.94 4.93
CA ILE A 186 -12.19 -6.63 4.52
C ILE A 186 -12.42 -7.22 3.12
N SER A 187 -11.48 -6.98 2.21
CA SER A 187 -11.40 -7.63 0.92
C SER A 187 -10.20 -8.58 0.90
N ILE A 188 -10.41 -9.85 0.58
CA ILE A 188 -9.32 -10.84 0.44
C ILE A 188 -9.18 -11.15 -1.04
N ARG A 189 -8.00 -10.89 -1.60
CA ARG A 189 -7.69 -11.12 -3.01
C ARG A 189 -6.65 -12.22 -3.15
N ALA A 190 -7.05 -13.33 -3.74
CA ALA A 190 -6.15 -14.43 -4.08
C ALA A 190 -5.39 -14.07 -5.38
N MET A 191 -4.07 -13.97 -5.30
CA MET A 191 -3.20 -13.50 -6.38
C MET A 191 -1.87 -14.28 -6.37
N SER A 192 -1.11 -14.20 -7.46
CA SER A 192 0.27 -14.71 -7.50
C SER A 192 1.22 -13.82 -6.68
N GLY A 193 2.38 -14.37 -6.27
CA GLY A 193 3.36 -13.62 -5.47
C GLY A 193 3.81 -12.29 -6.10
N ARG A 194 3.94 -12.25 -7.44
CA ARG A 194 4.28 -11.02 -8.16
C ARG A 194 3.15 -9.99 -8.09
N GLU A 195 1.92 -10.43 -8.32
CA GLU A 195 0.74 -9.55 -8.27
C GLU A 195 0.49 -8.99 -6.86
N ILE A 196 0.80 -9.76 -5.81
CA ILE A 196 0.77 -9.26 -4.42
C ILE A 196 1.71 -8.06 -4.27
N LEU A 197 2.96 -8.18 -4.72
CA LEU A 197 3.94 -7.09 -4.64
C LEU A 197 3.49 -5.87 -5.44
N ASP A 198 3.01 -6.09 -6.66
CA ASP A 198 2.53 -5.01 -7.54
C ASP A 198 1.34 -4.26 -6.91
N ALA A 199 0.39 -5.00 -6.31
CA ALA A 199 -0.77 -4.43 -5.63
C ALA A 199 -0.39 -3.61 -4.39
N LEU A 200 0.61 -4.03 -3.61
CA LEU A 200 1.10 -3.28 -2.47
C LEU A 200 1.81 -1.99 -2.89
N VAL A 201 2.68 -2.07 -3.90
CA VAL A 201 3.43 -0.93 -4.41
C VAL A 201 2.49 0.10 -5.03
N SER A 202 1.46 -0.34 -5.75
CA SER A 202 0.45 0.54 -6.36
C SER A 202 -0.55 1.11 -5.36
N GLY A 203 -0.67 0.52 -4.17
CA GLY A 203 -1.68 0.88 -3.16
C GLY A 203 -3.06 0.30 -3.45
N GLU A 204 -3.15 -0.74 -4.27
CA GLU A 204 -4.38 -1.52 -4.49
C GLU A 204 -4.62 -2.58 -3.41
N ALA A 205 -3.60 -2.87 -2.60
CA ALA A 205 -3.67 -3.70 -1.40
C ALA A 205 -2.94 -3.01 -0.23
N ASP A 206 -3.41 -3.26 0.99
CA ASP A 206 -2.84 -2.68 2.21
C ASP A 206 -1.82 -3.61 2.87
N VAL A 207 -2.09 -4.92 2.83
CA VAL A 207 -1.27 -5.97 3.45
C VAL A 207 -1.10 -7.14 2.49
N GLY A 208 0.12 -7.67 2.40
CA GLY A 208 0.45 -8.84 1.58
C GLY A 208 0.87 -10.02 2.44
N LEU A 209 0.36 -11.19 2.12
CA LEU A 209 0.74 -12.45 2.79
C LEU A 209 1.06 -13.50 1.73
N GLY A 210 2.29 -14.00 1.69
CA GLY A 210 2.69 -14.93 0.65
C GLY A 210 4.00 -15.64 0.91
N PHE A 211 4.32 -16.59 0.03
CA PHE A 211 5.56 -17.35 0.09
C PHE A 211 6.61 -16.79 -0.87
N ASN A 212 7.86 -16.75 -0.43
CA ASN A 212 9.03 -16.35 -1.22
C ASN A 212 8.83 -15.03 -1.96
N LEU A 213 8.19 -14.06 -1.30
CA LEU A 213 7.97 -12.72 -1.85
C LEU A 213 9.32 -12.01 -2.05
N ALA A 214 9.54 -11.47 -3.24
CA ALA A 214 10.79 -10.78 -3.56
C ALA A 214 10.95 -9.52 -2.71
N ALA A 215 12.16 -9.30 -2.20
CA ALA A 215 12.50 -8.10 -1.44
C ALA A 215 12.33 -6.84 -2.32
N SER A 216 11.77 -5.78 -1.75
CA SER A 216 11.59 -4.48 -2.41
C SER A 216 11.82 -3.36 -1.41
N PRO A 217 12.59 -2.30 -1.75
CA PRO A 217 12.83 -1.14 -0.88
C PRO A 217 11.58 -0.25 -0.69
N GLN A 218 10.46 -0.61 -1.30
CA GLN A 218 9.17 0.05 -1.11
C GLN A 218 8.29 -0.69 -0.10
N LEU A 219 8.70 -1.90 0.29
CA LEU A 219 7.95 -2.80 1.14
C LEU A 219 8.71 -3.10 2.43
N GLU A 220 7.98 -3.15 3.52
CA GLU A 220 8.45 -3.52 4.83
C GLU A 220 7.95 -4.94 5.15
N VAL A 221 8.86 -5.79 5.62
CA VAL A 221 8.52 -7.12 6.13
C VAL A 221 8.13 -6.98 7.60
N LEU A 222 6.87 -7.24 7.91
CA LEU A 222 6.34 -7.16 9.28
C LEU A 222 6.62 -8.44 10.06
N TRP A 223 6.55 -9.57 9.37
CA TRP A 223 6.76 -10.89 9.95
C TRP A 223 7.28 -11.82 8.86
N GLU A 224 8.16 -12.74 9.25
CA GLU A 224 8.71 -13.74 8.35
C GLU A 224 9.00 -15.03 9.11
N MET A 225 8.78 -16.17 8.45
CA MET A 225 9.18 -17.46 8.96
C MET A 225 9.58 -18.42 7.84
N ASP A 226 10.67 -19.15 8.08
CA ASP A 226 11.04 -20.27 7.21
C ASP A 226 10.06 -21.42 7.40
N THR A 227 9.37 -21.77 6.32
CA THR A 227 8.46 -22.91 6.28
C THR A 227 9.00 -23.96 5.34
N ARG A 228 8.46 -25.18 5.44
CA ARG A 228 8.83 -26.29 4.56
C ARG A 228 7.57 -26.90 3.99
N LEU A 229 7.67 -27.38 2.76
CA LEU A 229 6.68 -28.31 2.26
C LEU A 229 6.90 -29.67 2.93
N GLY A 230 5.80 -30.37 3.16
CA GLY A 230 5.78 -31.70 3.73
C GLY A 230 4.65 -32.51 3.12
N ALA A 231 4.63 -33.80 3.45
CA ALA A 231 3.56 -34.68 3.06
C ALA A 231 2.28 -34.31 3.82
N VAL A 232 1.22 -34.04 3.07
CA VAL A 232 -0.14 -33.89 3.57
C VAL A 232 -0.94 -35.12 3.18
N ILE A 233 -1.45 -35.79 4.20
CA ILE A 233 -2.09 -37.11 4.12
C ILE A 233 -3.27 -37.18 5.08
N ALA A 234 -4.19 -38.12 4.84
CA ALA A 234 -5.24 -38.44 5.80
C ALA A 234 -4.66 -38.98 7.14
N PRO A 235 -5.31 -38.75 8.30
CA PRO A 235 -4.82 -39.22 9.61
C PRO A 235 -4.68 -40.74 9.73
N ASN A 236 -5.48 -41.50 8.98
CA ASN A 236 -5.44 -42.96 8.94
C ASN A 236 -4.41 -43.52 7.94
N HIS A 237 -3.71 -42.66 7.20
CA HIS A 237 -2.68 -43.07 6.25
C HIS A 237 -1.54 -43.81 6.97
N ALA A 238 -0.97 -44.86 6.34
CA ALA A 238 0.08 -45.68 6.97
C ALA A 238 1.30 -44.85 7.42
N LEU A 239 1.67 -43.84 6.63
CA LEU A 239 2.78 -42.92 6.94
C LEU A 239 2.45 -41.86 8.01
N ALA A 240 1.19 -41.70 8.42
CA ALA A 240 0.78 -40.68 9.40
C ALA A 240 1.39 -40.89 10.80
N ARG A 241 1.79 -42.12 11.13
CA ARG A 241 2.43 -42.42 12.42
C ARG A 241 3.90 -42.04 12.49
N MET A 242 4.54 -41.74 11.36
CA MET A 242 5.93 -41.31 11.33
C MET A 242 6.00 -39.82 11.69
N GLU A 243 7.02 -39.39 12.44
CA GLU A 243 7.26 -37.96 12.71
C GLU A 243 7.83 -37.25 11.48
N SER A 244 8.74 -37.93 10.76
CA SER A 244 9.30 -37.50 9.48
C SER A 244 9.32 -38.65 8.48
N ILE A 245 8.94 -38.36 7.23
CA ILE A 245 8.80 -39.34 6.15
C ILE A 245 9.99 -39.21 5.18
N PRO A 246 10.75 -40.29 4.90
CA PRO A 246 11.69 -40.30 3.79
C PRO A 246 10.97 -40.11 2.46
N LEU A 247 11.47 -39.24 1.58
CA LEU A 247 10.81 -38.90 0.31
C LEU A 247 10.53 -40.16 -0.55
N ALA A 248 11.47 -41.12 -0.55
CA ALA A 248 11.33 -42.38 -1.26
C ALA A 248 10.14 -43.23 -0.78
N TYR A 249 9.66 -43.06 0.46
CA TYR A 249 8.50 -43.82 0.94
C TYR A 249 7.19 -43.30 0.34
N CYS A 250 7.17 -42.03 -0.08
CA CYS A 250 6.01 -41.44 -0.73
C CYS A 250 5.72 -42.09 -2.09
N THR A 251 6.73 -42.60 -2.80
CA THR A 251 6.56 -43.17 -4.15
C THR A 251 5.75 -44.46 -4.18
N SER A 252 5.54 -45.09 -3.02
CA SER A 252 4.67 -46.28 -2.88
C SER A 252 3.17 -45.93 -2.89
N TYR A 253 2.83 -44.65 -2.91
CA TYR A 253 1.46 -44.13 -2.85
C TYR A 253 1.17 -43.21 -4.05
N PRO A 254 -0.10 -43.04 -4.43
CA PRO A 254 -0.47 -42.07 -5.46
C PRO A 254 -0.05 -40.65 -5.04
N LEU A 255 0.69 -39.96 -5.90
CA LEU A 255 1.14 -38.59 -5.62
C LEU A 255 0.26 -37.54 -6.31
N ILE A 256 0.00 -36.45 -5.59
CA ILE A 256 -0.70 -35.27 -6.10
C ILE A 256 0.32 -34.16 -6.26
N PHE A 257 0.56 -33.74 -7.51
CA PHE A 257 1.46 -32.65 -7.82
C PHE A 257 0.68 -31.38 -8.16
N ALA A 258 1.18 -30.25 -7.67
CA ALA A 258 0.78 -28.95 -8.18
C ALA A 258 1.22 -28.82 -9.65
N ASP A 259 0.41 -28.16 -10.48
CA ASP A 259 0.80 -27.83 -11.85
C ASP A 259 1.72 -26.60 -11.91
N GLN A 260 2.26 -26.33 -13.10
CA GLN A 260 3.26 -25.28 -13.35
C GLN A 260 2.77 -23.86 -13.05
N SER A 261 1.47 -23.64 -12.87
CA SER A 261 0.92 -22.33 -12.51
C SER A 261 1.15 -21.98 -11.03
N MET A 262 1.50 -22.97 -10.20
CA MET A 262 1.64 -22.79 -8.75
C MET A 262 3.10 -22.77 -8.31
N LEU A 263 3.41 -21.91 -7.33
CA LEU A 263 4.78 -21.73 -6.82
C LEU A 263 5.41 -23.02 -6.30
N MET A 264 4.63 -23.89 -5.63
CA MET A 264 5.18 -25.14 -5.08
C MET A 264 5.55 -26.17 -6.15
N HIS A 265 5.14 -26.01 -7.42
CA HIS A 265 5.49 -26.96 -8.47
C HIS A 265 7.01 -27.12 -8.61
N GLY A 266 7.73 -26.00 -8.77
CA GLY A 266 9.19 -26.02 -8.88
C GLY A 266 9.82 -26.64 -7.64
N ILE A 267 9.39 -26.21 -6.45
CA ILE A 267 9.90 -26.72 -5.17
C ILE A 267 9.76 -28.26 -5.09
N VAL A 268 8.59 -28.80 -5.41
CA VAL A 268 8.34 -30.25 -5.35
C VAL A 268 9.09 -30.99 -6.45
N ALA A 269 9.01 -30.51 -7.69
CA ALA A 269 9.66 -31.17 -8.83
C ALA A 269 11.17 -31.24 -8.65
N ASP A 270 11.81 -30.12 -8.27
CA ASP A 270 13.25 -30.04 -8.00
C ASP A 270 13.63 -31.00 -6.87
N THR A 271 12.80 -31.11 -5.82
CA THR A 271 13.06 -32.04 -4.70
C THR A 271 13.12 -33.50 -5.16
N PHE A 272 12.22 -33.94 -6.03
CA PHE A 272 12.24 -35.32 -6.55
C PHE A 272 13.44 -35.55 -7.49
N VAL A 273 13.77 -34.57 -8.33
CA VAL A 273 14.92 -34.63 -9.24
C VAL A 273 16.24 -34.70 -8.48
N GLU A 274 16.45 -33.82 -7.50
CA GLU A 274 17.66 -33.79 -6.66
C GLU A 274 17.83 -35.08 -5.85
N ALA A 275 16.74 -35.72 -5.44
CA ALA A 275 16.76 -37.02 -4.79
C ALA A 275 17.04 -38.19 -5.75
N GLY A 276 17.13 -37.95 -7.06
CA GLY A 276 17.30 -38.99 -8.08
C GLY A 276 16.08 -39.88 -8.24
N ILE A 277 14.88 -39.40 -7.85
CA ILE A 277 13.63 -40.17 -7.84
C ILE A 277 12.79 -39.75 -9.05
N SER A 278 12.61 -40.67 -10.00
CA SER A 278 11.66 -40.48 -11.10
C SER A 278 10.28 -40.97 -10.68
N VAL A 279 9.29 -40.07 -10.66
CA VAL A 279 7.90 -40.40 -10.35
C VAL A 279 6.93 -39.72 -11.31
N GLU A 280 5.90 -40.45 -11.73
CA GLU A 280 4.76 -39.88 -12.44
C GLU A 280 3.62 -39.68 -11.42
N PRO A 281 3.15 -38.44 -11.19
CA PRO A 281 2.07 -38.19 -10.25
C PRO A 281 0.75 -38.73 -10.80
N ALA A 282 -0.03 -39.37 -9.93
CA ALA A 282 -1.37 -39.85 -10.25
C ALA A 282 -2.34 -38.70 -10.53
N PHE A 283 -2.11 -37.54 -9.89
CA PHE A 283 -2.95 -36.35 -10.03
C PHE A 283 -2.10 -35.10 -10.25
N ARG A 284 -2.58 -34.20 -11.12
CA ARG A 284 -2.03 -32.85 -11.30
C ARG A 284 -3.15 -31.82 -11.22
N THR A 285 -2.95 -30.72 -10.49
CA THR A 285 -3.96 -29.67 -10.32
C THR A 285 -3.35 -28.31 -9.98
N ASN A 286 -4.03 -27.22 -10.31
CA ASN A 286 -3.73 -25.85 -9.87
C ASN A 286 -4.49 -25.41 -8.59
N SER A 287 -5.15 -26.34 -7.90
CA SER A 287 -6.06 -26.04 -6.80
C SER A 287 -5.63 -26.73 -5.51
N ILE A 288 -5.19 -25.95 -4.52
CA ILE A 288 -4.85 -26.45 -3.18
C ILE A 288 -6.05 -27.15 -2.55
N GLU A 289 -7.26 -26.61 -2.73
CA GLU A 289 -8.49 -27.22 -2.23
C GLU A 289 -8.71 -28.62 -2.83
N THR A 290 -8.43 -28.79 -4.12
CA THR A 290 -8.51 -30.09 -4.79
C THR A 290 -7.45 -31.04 -4.24
N MET A 291 -6.21 -30.56 -4.02
CA MET A 291 -5.14 -31.37 -3.40
C MET A 291 -5.55 -31.86 -2.00
N LYS A 292 -6.07 -30.96 -1.16
CA LYS A 292 -6.57 -31.29 0.19
C LYS A 292 -7.66 -32.35 0.15
N ARG A 293 -8.67 -32.18 -0.72
CA ARG A 293 -9.78 -33.14 -0.85
C ARG A 293 -9.31 -34.52 -1.32
N LEU A 294 -8.42 -34.57 -2.31
CA LEU A 294 -7.86 -35.84 -2.79
C LEU A 294 -7.05 -36.54 -1.69
N ALA A 295 -6.21 -35.80 -0.96
CA ALA A 295 -5.43 -36.35 0.15
C ALA A 295 -6.30 -36.83 1.32
N ALA A 296 -7.42 -36.16 1.60
CA ALA A 296 -8.34 -36.53 2.67
C ALA A 296 -9.21 -37.75 2.33
N SER A 297 -9.50 -37.97 1.04
CA SER A 297 -10.44 -39.00 0.58
C SER A 297 -9.79 -40.24 -0.02
N SER A 298 -8.46 -40.32 -0.04
CA SER A 298 -7.72 -41.43 -0.63
C SER A 298 -6.38 -41.66 0.07
N GLU A 299 -5.63 -42.67 -0.35
CA GLU A 299 -4.24 -42.87 0.09
C GLU A 299 -3.23 -41.97 -0.65
N SER A 300 -3.71 -40.89 -1.29
CA SER A 300 -2.87 -40.00 -2.06
C SER A 300 -2.12 -39.00 -1.17
N ILE A 301 -0.90 -38.66 -1.57
CA ILE A 301 -0.04 -37.73 -0.85
C ILE A 301 0.07 -36.42 -1.61
N ALA A 302 -0.26 -35.31 -0.95
CA ALA A 302 0.01 -33.96 -1.44
C ALA A 302 1.27 -33.39 -0.78
N PHE A 303 1.95 -32.45 -1.44
CA PHE A 303 3.10 -31.74 -0.88
C PHE A 303 2.75 -30.27 -0.68
N LEU A 304 2.47 -29.89 0.56
CA LEU A 304 1.97 -28.56 0.94
C LEU A 304 2.65 -28.07 2.22
N SER A 305 2.50 -26.79 2.54
CA SER A 305 2.89 -26.24 3.83
C SER A 305 1.87 -26.60 4.91
N LYS A 306 2.29 -26.68 6.18
CA LYS A 306 1.36 -26.83 7.31
C LYS A 306 0.32 -25.71 7.38
N PHE A 307 0.64 -24.54 6.81
CA PHE A 307 -0.24 -23.38 6.75
C PHE A 307 -1.35 -23.51 5.70
N ASP A 308 -1.12 -24.27 4.64
CA ASP A 308 -2.14 -24.49 3.59
C ASP A 308 -3.31 -25.35 4.09
N ILE A 309 -3.07 -26.13 5.16
CA ILE A 309 -4.04 -27.07 5.74
C ILE A 309 -4.39 -26.74 7.20
N ALA A 310 -4.19 -25.48 7.61
CA ALA A 310 -4.39 -25.03 8.98
C ALA A 310 -5.72 -25.50 9.61
N GLU A 311 -6.78 -25.37 8.82
CA GLU A 311 -8.14 -25.70 9.23
C GLU A 311 -8.34 -27.21 9.30
N GLU A 312 -7.97 -27.93 8.23
CA GLU A 312 -8.12 -29.37 8.14
C GLU A 312 -7.27 -30.10 9.18
N TYR A 313 -6.12 -29.54 9.55
CA TYR A 313 -5.28 -30.05 10.63
C TYR A 313 -5.99 -29.92 11.98
N ARG A 314 -6.60 -28.76 12.25
CA ARG A 314 -7.36 -28.53 13.50
C ARG A 314 -8.60 -29.42 13.60
N GLN A 315 -9.23 -29.71 12.46
CA GLN A 315 -10.40 -30.58 12.36
C GLN A 315 -10.04 -32.08 12.30
N GLU A 316 -8.75 -32.42 12.38
CA GLU A 316 -8.24 -33.79 12.25
C GLU A 316 -8.67 -34.48 10.94
N ILE A 317 -8.86 -33.72 9.87
CA ILE A 317 -9.19 -34.22 8.52
C ILE A 317 -7.92 -34.55 7.73
N LEU A 318 -6.87 -33.75 7.94
CA LEU A 318 -5.56 -33.92 7.31
C LEU A 318 -4.47 -33.83 8.37
N THR A 319 -3.36 -34.50 8.14
CA THR A 319 -2.14 -34.35 8.94
C THR A 319 -0.96 -33.97 8.07
N TYR A 320 -0.07 -33.15 8.62
CA TYR A 320 1.19 -32.76 8.00
C TYR A 320 2.32 -33.60 8.57
N ARG A 321 3.19 -34.12 7.70
CA ARG A 321 4.44 -34.78 8.07
C ARG A 321 5.60 -34.20 7.30
N GLN A 322 6.66 -33.86 8.03
CA GLN A 322 7.86 -33.31 7.43
C GLN A 322 8.54 -34.37 6.57
N ILE A 323 8.98 -33.98 5.37
CA ILE A 323 9.88 -34.82 4.59
C ILE A 323 11.29 -34.72 5.18
N ARG A 324 11.89 -35.88 5.47
CA ARG A 324 13.18 -35.98 6.15
C ARG A 324 14.33 -35.43 5.30
N ASP A 325 14.28 -35.73 4.02
CA ASP A 325 15.26 -35.30 3.02
C ASP A 325 15.27 -33.77 2.99
N ARG A 326 16.41 -33.15 3.30
CA ARG A 326 16.57 -31.68 3.36
C ARG A 326 16.57 -31.01 1.98
N VAL A 327 15.92 -31.64 1.02
CA VAL A 327 15.97 -31.34 -0.41
C VAL A 327 14.91 -30.29 -0.78
N PHE A 328 13.92 -30.06 0.08
CA PHE A 328 12.98 -28.96 -0.12
C PHE A 328 13.70 -27.61 0.01
N SER A 329 13.74 -26.89 -1.12
CA SER A 329 14.13 -25.49 -1.21
C SER A 329 13.40 -24.62 -0.19
N ARG A 330 14.03 -23.51 0.19
CA ARG A 330 13.51 -22.56 1.19
C ARG A 330 12.10 -22.10 0.79
N ASN A 331 11.15 -22.15 1.72
CA ASN A 331 9.78 -21.71 1.51
C ASN A 331 9.40 -20.72 2.60
N VAL A 332 9.75 -19.46 2.40
CA VAL A 332 9.63 -18.42 3.41
C VAL A 332 8.24 -17.80 3.35
N LEU A 333 7.47 -17.88 4.44
CA LEU A 333 6.20 -17.19 4.57
C LEU A 333 6.45 -15.80 5.13
N SER A 334 5.98 -14.76 4.44
CA SER A 334 6.19 -13.38 4.85
C SER A 334 4.89 -12.58 4.84
N LEU A 335 4.71 -11.78 5.89
CA LEU A 335 3.71 -10.71 5.97
C LEU A 335 4.42 -9.41 5.62
N VAL A 336 3.97 -8.74 4.58
CA VAL A 336 4.58 -7.52 4.06
C VAL A 336 3.55 -6.40 3.96
N ARG A 337 4.03 -5.18 4.11
CA ARG A 337 3.27 -3.96 3.81
C ARG A 337 4.15 -2.97 3.06
N ARG A 338 3.61 -1.80 2.76
CA ARG A 338 4.39 -0.70 2.18
C ARG A 338 5.08 0.14 3.27
N GLU A 339 6.34 0.53 3.09
CA GLU A 339 7.22 1.09 4.15
C GLU A 339 6.95 2.57 4.53
N LYS A 340 6.39 3.40 3.63
CA LYS A 340 6.42 4.88 3.78
C LYS A 340 5.08 5.62 3.69
N VAL A 341 3.97 4.94 3.97
CA VAL A 341 2.62 5.52 3.81
C VAL A 341 2.00 5.78 5.17
N GLY A 342 1.28 6.89 5.34
CA GLY A 342 0.39 7.09 6.48
C GLY A 342 -0.59 5.93 6.56
N HIS A 343 -0.31 5.01 7.49
CA HIS A 343 -1.05 3.76 7.58
C HIS A 343 -2.41 4.04 8.19
N GLY A 344 -3.47 3.60 7.51
CA GLY A 344 -4.75 3.48 8.17
C GLY A 344 -4.61 2.55 9.37
N LEU A 345 -5.02 3.02 10.55
CA LEU A 345 -4.93 2.26 11.81
C LEU A 345 -5.55 0.85 11.67
N ALA A 346 -6.57 0.72 10.83
CA ALA A 346 -7.21 -0.55 10.48
C ALA A 346 -6.25 -1.57 9.85
N SER A 347 -5.37 -1.14 8.93
CA SER A 347 -4.38 -2.02 8.30
C SER A 347 -3.33 -2.50 9.30
N LEU A 348 -2.90 -1.61 10.22
CA LEU A 348 -1.96 -1.96 11.29
C LEU A 348 -2.55 -3.02 12.22
N LEU A 349 -3.75 -2.76 12.73
CA LEU A 349 -4.45 -3.68 13.62
C LEU A 349 -4.75 -5.03 12.94
N LEU A 350 -5.10 -5.01 11.64
CA LEU A 350 -5.30 -6.25 10.89
C LEU A 350 -3.99 -7.03 10.70
N ALA A 351 -2.88 -6.34 10.46
CA ALA A 351 -1.57 -6.98 10.38
C ALA A 351 -1.18 -7.63 11.71
N GLU A 352 -1.46 -6.96 12.84
CA GLU A 352 -1.28 -7.54 14.19
C GLU A 352 -2.14 -8.79 14.39
N GLU A 353 -3.41 -8.76 13.98
CA GLU A 353 -4.30 -9.93 14.04
C GLU A 353 -3.75 -11.10 13.22
N ILE A 354 -3.27 -10.84 12.00
CA ILE A 354 -2.65 -11.86 11.14
C ILE A 354 -1.40 -12.44 11.81
N MET A 355 -0.54 -11.60 12.40
CA MET A 355 0.63 -12.05 13.15
C MET A 355 0.24 -12.91 14.36
N GLY A 356 -0.86 -12.59 15.04
CA GLY A 356 -1.41 -13.39 16.13
C GLY A 356 -1.80 -14.81 15.67
N VAL A 357 -2.52 -14.92 14.55
CA VAL A 357 -2.89 -16.21 13.95
C VAL A 357 -1.65 -17.00 13.52
N LEU A 358 -0.68 -16.33 12.87
CA LEU A 358 0.58 -16.95 12.46
C LEU A 358 1.40 -17.45 13.66
N GLY A 359 1.46 -16.68 14.74
CA GLY A 359 2.15 -17.04 15.99
C GLY A 359 1.54 -18.28 16.65
N ALA A 360 0.21 -18.36 16.75
CA ALA A 360 -0.48 -19.51 17.33
C ALA A 360 -0.23 -20.82 16.55
N MET A 361 0.06 -20.73 15.25
CA MET A 361 0.33 -21.87 14.37
C MET A 361 1.81 -22.25 14.24
N SER A 362 2.70 -21.38 14.73
CA SER A 362 4.15 -21.57 14.65
C SER A 362 4.69 -22.41 15.81
N GLY A 363 3.93 -22.51 16.91
CA GLY A 363 4.25 -23.28 18.12
C GLY A 363 4.04 -24.78 18.00
#